data_AF-A0A1F9ZRH0-F1
#
_entry.id   AF-A0A1F9ZRH0-F1
#
_cell.length_a   1.000
_cell.length_b   1.000
_cell.length_c   1.000
_cell.angle_alpha   90.00
_cell.angle_beta   90.00
_cell.angle_gamma   90.00
#
_symmetry.space_group_name_H-M   'P 1'
#
loop_
_entity.id
_entity.type
_entity.pdbx_description
1 polymer ?
#
loop_
_entity_poly.entity_id
_entity_poly.type
_entity_poly.pdbx_seq_one_letter_code
_entity_poly.pdbx_strand_id
1 'polypeptide(L)'
;MKKTTSMMTRILITVLVLFSTTVPIFASTATETQNWKEKVTEYQERRQELAVLRSSVHDKVVTIRTNRLENKVIWAQNQELRAGIKLELNELRESGVVLDENLKIQLKGLTEQLKTKYASLKETSGDIRELTVGIKELIKARDTEALDDIYAQVIDIQLLRSELLSEINALLSEISALIP
;
A
#
# COMPACT_ATOMS: atom_id res chain seq x y z
N MET A 1 -79.03 -13.44 -52.43
CA MET A 1 -78.47 -12.11 -52.09
C MET A 1 -78.70 -11.87 -50.61
N LYS A 2 -77.65 -12.03 -49.80
CA LYS A 2 -76.89 -10.95 -49.14
C LYS A 2 -77.58 -10.41 -47.88
N LYS A 3 -77.06 -10.80 -46.71
CA LYS A 3 -76.58 -9.87 -45.66
C LYS A 3 -76.18 -10.62 -44.37
N THR A 4 -75.08 -11.38 -44.42
CA THR A 4 -74.36 -11.81 -43.20
C THR A 4 -72.86 -11.58 -43.27
N THR A 5 -72.34 -11.11 -44.41
CA THR A 5 -70.93 -10.78 -44.66
C THR A 5 -70.55 -9.33 -44.37
N SER A 6 -71.35 -8.59 -43.59
CA SER A 6 -71.11 -7.15 -43.32
C SER A 6 -70.70 -6.83 -41.88
N MET A 7 -70.92 -7.72 -40.90
CA MET A 7 -70.58 -7.45 -39.49
C MET A 7 -69.25 -8.08 -39.06
N MET A 8 -68.95 -9.34 -39.43
CA MET A 8 -67.68 -9.98 -39.06
C MET A 8 -66.47 -9.34 -39.76
N THR A 9 -66.60 -8.90 -41.00
CA THR A 9 -65.50 -8.22 -41.73
C THR A 9 -65.22 -6.82 -41.18
N ARG A 10 -66.21 -6.17 -40.56
CA ARG A 10 -66.03 -4.87 -39.91
C ARG A 10 -65.36 -4.97 -38.55
N ILE A 11 -65.61 -6.06 -37.81
CA ILE A 11 -64.96 -6.33 -36.52
C ILE A 11 -63.50 -6.80 -36.73
N LEU A 12 -63.21 -7.59 -37.77
CA LEU A 12 -61.84 -8.01 -38.05
C LEU A 12 -60.92 -6.86 -38.52
N ILE A 13 -61.46 -5.84 -39.19
CA ILE A 13 -60.67 -4.67 -39.64
C ILE A 13 -60.51 -3.63 -38.53
N THR A 14 -61.43 -3.53 -37.57
CA THR A 14 -61.24 -2.63 -36.41
C THR A 14 -60.26 -3.18 -35.39
N VAL A 15 -60.10 -4.50 -35.27
CA VAL A 15 -59.06 -5.10 -34.41
C VAL A 15 -57.68 -5.08 -35.09
N LEU A 16 -57.60 -5.08 -36.43
CA LEU A 16 -56.32 -5.04 -37.15
C LEU A 16 -55.76 -3.62 -37.39
N VAL A 17 -56.59 -2.56 -37.29
CA VAL A 17 -56.13 -1.16 -37.42
C VAL A 17 -55.91 -0.47 -36.05
N LEU A 18 -56.32 -1.10 -34.95
CA LEU A 18 -55.93 -0.68 -33.59
C LEU A 18 -54.60 -1.30 -33.12
N PHE A 19 -53.94 -2.10 -33.97
CA PHE A 19 -52.59 -2.63 -33.74
C PHE A 19 -51.50 -1.88 -34.54
N SER A 20 -51.77 -0.64 -34.99
CA SER A 20 -50.77 0.17 -35.71
C SER A 20 -50.42 1.50 -35.04
N THR A 21 -50.89 1.80 -33.81
CA THR A 21 -50.52 3.04 -33.11
C THR A 21 -50.26 2.91 -31.61
N THR A 22 -49.93 1.72 -31.11
CA THR A 22 -49.40 1.56 -29.74
C THR A 22 -48.01 0.92 -29.76
N VAL A 23 -47.04 1.63 -30.32
CA VAL A 23 -45.65 1.47 -29.90
C VAL A 23 -45.11 2.86 -29.57
N PRO A 24 -45.26 3.28 -28.30
CA PRO A 24 -44.06 3.74 -27.61
C PRO A 24 -43.89 3.14 -26.20
N ILE A 25 -44.89 2.45 -25.64
CA ILE A 25 -44.85 2.04 -24.23
C ILE A 25 -43.87 0.85 -24.02
N PHE A 26 -43.87 -0.16 -24.90
CA PHE A 26 -42.93 -1.27 -24.76
C PHE A 26 -41.47 -0.89 -25.06
N ALA A 27 -41.24 0.04 -25.99
CA ALA A 27 -39.88 0.53 -26.29
C ALA A 27 -39.31 1.39 -25.16
N SER A 28 -40.11 2.26 -24.51
CA SER A 28 -39.66 3.03 -23.33
C SER A 28 -39.41 2.12 -22.13
N THR A 29 -40.24 1.09 -21.91
CA THR A 29 -39.99 0.13 -20.82
C THR A 29 -38.77 -0.75 -21.07
N ALA A 30 -38.46 -1.08 -22.34
CA ALA A 30 -37.27 -1.86 -22.70
C ALA A 30 -35.98 -1.04 -22.52
N THR A 31 -35.99 0.25 -22.90
CA THR A 31 -34.85 1.16 -22.68
C THR A 31 -34.68 1.52 -21.20
N GLU A 32 -35.76 1.72 -20.45
CA GLU A 32 -35.71 1.95 -19.00
C GLU A 32 -35.22 0.71 -18.23
N THR A 33 -35.66 -0.50 -18.60
CA THR A 33 -35.16 -1.74 -17.99
C THR A 33 -33.71 -2.02 -18.37
N GLN A 34 -33.26 -1.67 -19.58
CA GLN A 34 -31.85 -1.76 -19.97
C GLN A 34 -30.97 -0.77 -19.21
N ASN A 35 -31.41 0.48 -19.07
CA ASN A 35 -30.74 1.52 -18.27
C ASN A 35 -30.66 1.12 -16.77
N TRP A 36 -31.72 0.52 -16.23
CA TRP A 36 -31.70 0.01 -14.86
C TRP A 36 -30.73 -1.15 -14.68
N LYS A 37 -30.69 -2.10 -15.62
CA LYS A 37 -29.71 -3.21 -15.60
C LYS A 37 -28.28 -2.67 -15.65
N GLU A 38 -27.99 -1.73 -16.54
CA GLU A 38 -26.68 -1.08 -16.67
C GLU A 38 -26.25 -0.41 -15.36
N LYS A 39 -27.15 0.37 -14.72
CA LYS A 39 -26.89 0.99 -13.41
C LYS A 39 -26.65 -0.02 -12.30
N VAL A 40 -27.36 -1.15 -12.29
CA VAL A 40 -27.16 -2.21 -11.31
C VAL A 40 -25.78 -2.86 -11.51
N THR A 41 -25.39 -3.12 -12.75
CA THR A 41 -24.05 -3.65 -13.08
C THR A 41 -22.96 -2.68 -12.64
N GLU A 42 -23.06 -1.39 -13.00
CA GLU A 42 -22.10 -0.35 -12.60
C GLU A 42 -22.00 -0.23 -11.06
N TYR A 43 -23.12 -0.36 -10.35
CA TYR A 43 -23.11 -0.38 -8.89
C TYR A 43 -22.43 -1.62 -8.30
N GLN A 44 -22.65 -2.79 -8.90
CA GLN A 44 -22.01 -4.05 -8.50
C GLN A 44 -20.50 -4.00 -8.73
N GLU A 45 -20.06 -3.49 -9.89
CA GLU A 45 -18.65 -3.29 -10.24
C GLU A 45 -17.97 -2.35 -9.25
N ARG A 46 -18.52 -1.14 -9.01
CA ARG A 46 -17.99 -0.20 -8.01
C ARG A 46 -17.91 -0.80 -6.60
N ARG A 47 -18.92 -1.60 -6.22
CA ARG A 47 -18.92 -2.27 -4.91
C ARG A 47 -17.80 -3.31 -4.83
N GLN A 48 -17.54 -4.03 -5.92
CA GLN A 48 -16.47 -5.01 -6.00
C GLN A 48 -15.09 -4.31 -5.97
N GLU A 49 -14.90 -3.25 -6.75
CA GLU A 49 -13.69 -2.42 -6.74
C GLU A 49 -13.38 -1.88 -5.34
N LEU A 50 -14.39 -1.32 -4.66
CA LEU A 50 -14.22 -0.82 -3.30
C LEU A 50 -13.89 -1.93 -2.29
N ALA A 51 -14.44 -3.14 -2.49
CA ALA A 51 -14.11 -4.28 -1.65
C ALA A 51 -12.65 -4.73 -1.86
N VAL A 52 -12.18 -4.77 -3.10
CA VAL A 52 -10.78 -5.08 -3.45
C VAL A 52 -9.85 -4.04 -2.83
N LEU A 53 -10.14 -2.75 -2.99
CA LEU A 53 -9.32 -1.67 -2.45
C LEU A 53 -9.24 -1.70 -0.92
N ARG A 54 -10.35 -2.00 -0.23
CA ARG A 54 -10.35 -2.20 1.23
C ARG A 54 -9.52 -3.41 1.67
N SER A 55 -9.56 -4.50 0.90
CA SER A 55 -8.70 -5.66 1.15
C SER A 55 -7.23 -5.29 0.99
N SER A 56 -6.88 -4.59 -0.10
CA SER A 56 -5.51 -4.09 -0.33
C SER A 56 -5.01 -3.24 0.83
N VAL A 57 -5.81 -2.27 1.28
CA VAL A 57 -5.50 -1.43 2.44
C VAL A 57 -5.28 -2.27 3.70
N HIS A 58 -6.10 -3.28 3.94
CA HIS A 58 -5.94 -4.18 5.08
C HIS A 58 -4.61 -4.96 5.01
N ASP A 59 -4.31 -5.54 3.85
CA ASP A 59 -3.09 -6.33 3.65
C ASP A 59 -1.85 -5.45 3.82
N LYS A 60 -1.86 -4.22 3.28
CA LYS A 60 -0.79 -3.24 3.49
C LYS A 60 -0.60 -2.88 4.97
N VAL A 61 -1.68 -2.73 5.74
CA VAL A 61 -1.57 -2.50 7.19
C VAL A 61 -0.90 -3.67 7.91
N VAL A 62 -1.17 -4.91 7.48
CA VAL A 62 -0.48 -6.10 7.99
C VAL A 62 1.00 -6.05 7.63
N THR A 63 1.34 -5.80 6.36
CA THR A 63 2.73 -5.67 5.88
C THR A 63 3.50 -4.61 6.66
N ILE A 64 2.90 -3.43 6.89
CA ILE A 64 3.52 -2.35 7.67
C ILE A 64 3.86 -2.79 9.10
N ARG A 65 3.00 -3.61 9.71
CA ARG A 65 3.25 -4.16 11.05
C ARG A 65 4.38 -5.17 11.03
N THR A 66 4.41 -6.06 10.03
CA THR A 66 5.47 -7.06 9.84
C THR A 66 6.82 -6.40 9.61
N ASN A 67 6.92 -5.50 8.63
CA ASN A 67 8.15 -4.77 8.32
C ASN A 67 8.65 -3.97 9.52
N ARG A 68 7.75 -3.41 10.33
CA ARG A 68 8.13 -2.72 11.58
C ARG A 68 8.74 -3.68 12.60
N LEU A 69 8.23 -4.90 12.72
CA LEU A 69 8.80 -5.91 13.62
C LEU A 69 10.17 -6.38 13.12
N GLU A 70 10.31 -6.65 11.82
CA GLU A 70 11.60 -6.99 11.21
C GLU A 70 12.65 -5.91 11.44
N ASN A 71 12.30 -4.64 11.17
CA ASN A 71 13.15 -3.50 11.46
C ASN A 71 13.57 -3.42 12.94
N LYS A 72 12.70 -3.81 13.88
CA LYS A 72 13.06 -3.86 15.31
C LYS A 72 14.06 -4.98 15.61
N VAL A 73 13.94 -6.13 14.96
CA VAL A 73 14.87 -7.25 15.11
C VAL A 73 16.26 -6.85 14.60
N ILE A 74 16.34 -6.27 13.40
CA ILE A 74 17.63 -5.82 12.83
C ILE A 74 18.23 -4.69 13.70
N TRP A 75 17.40 -3.80 14.24
CA TRP A 75 17.87 -2.79 15.19
C TRP A 75 18.43 -3.40 16.49
N ALA A 76 17.83 -4.47 17.00
CA ALA A 76 18.34 -5.15 18.19
C ALA A 76 19.74 -5.74 17.93
N GLN A 77 19.93 -6.39 16.79
CA GLN A 77 21.25 -6.88 16.35
C GLN A 77 22.28 -5.75 16.25
N ASN A 78 21.87 -4.60 15.69
CA ASN A 78 22.71 -3.40 15.65
C ASN A 78 23.16 -2.96 17.06
N GLN A 79 22.26 -2.97 18.05
CA GLN A 79 22.62 -2.59 19.42
C GLN A 79 23.58 -3.59 20.06
N GLU A 80 23.39 -4.88 19.80
CA GLU A 80 24.28 -5.94 20.29
C GLU A 80 25.69 -5.79 19.72
N LEU A 81 25.83 -5.61 18.40
CA LEU A 81 27.13 -5.38 17.76
C LEU A 81 27.83 -4.13 18.32
N ARG A 82 27.09 -3.02 18.51
CA ARG A 82 27.67 -1.80 19.11
C ARG A 82 28.12 -2.01 20.55
N ALA A 83 27.39 -2.80 21.32
CA ALA A 83 27.76 -3.13 22.69
C ALA A 83 29.03 -3.99 22.71
N GLY A 84 29.12 -5.00 21.84
CA GLY A 84 30.30 -5.85 21.66
C GLY A 84 31.54 -5.02 21.30
N ILE A 85 31.47 -4.23 20.22
CA ILE A 85 32.55 -3.33 19.80
C ILE A 85 32.99 -2.41 20.94
N LYS A 86 32.04 -1.86 21.71
CA LYS A 86 32.37 -0.99 22.85
C LYS A 86 33.14 -1.74 23.94
N LEU A 87 32.82 -3.00 24.20
CA LEU A 87 33.54 -3.83 25.16
C LEU A 87 34.95 -4.12 24.66
N GLU A 88 35.11 -4.60 23.42
CA GLU A 88 36.40 -4.89 22.79
C GLU A 88 37.32 -3.65 22.81
N LEU A 89 36.80 -2.47 22.46
CA LEU A 89 37.56 -1.22 22.50
C LEU A 89 37.99 -0.82 23.92
N ASN A 90 37.19 -1.12 24.95
CA ASN A 90 37.59 -0.86 26.34
C ASN A 90 38.68 -1.83 26.80
N GLU A 91 38.58 -3.11 26.44
CA GLU A 91 39.59 -4.13 26.76
C GLU A 91 40.94 -3.83 26.11
N LEU A 92 40.95 -3.36 24.86
CA LEU A 92 42.17 -2.90 24.19
C LEU A 92 42.81 -1.70 24.89
N ARG A 93 41.98 -0.76 25.36
CA ARG A 93 42.47 0.39 26.11
C ARG A 93 43.09 -0.04 27.45
N GLU A 94 42.51 -1.02 28.11
CA GLU A 94 43.00 -1.55 29.40
C GLU A 94 44.27 -2.40 29.23
N SER A 95 44.40 -3.13 28.13
CA SER A 95 45.60 -3.92 27.80
C SER A 95 46.77 -3.08 27.28
N GLY A 96 46.55 -1.79 27.00
CA GLY A 96 47.60 -0.86 26.55
C GLY A 96 48.04 -1.08 25.10
N VAL A 97 47.23 -1.80 24.30
CA VAL A 97 47.52 -2.04 22.88
C VAL A 97 47.44 -0.72 22.11
N VAL A 98 48.50 -0.42 21.36
CA VAL A 98 48.55 0.73 20.46
C VAL A 98 48.15 0.26 19.06
N LEU A 99 47.05 0.79 18.55
CA LEU A 99 46.60 0.51 17.18
C LEU A 99 47.55 1.15 16.17
N ASP A 100 47.87 0.39 15.11
CA ASP A 100 48.58 0.90 13.95
C ASP A 100 47.81 2.03 13.25
N GLU A 101 48.54 2.94 12.60
CA GLU A 101 47.96 4.13 11.99
C GLU A 101 47.06 3.82 10.78
N ASN A 102 47.39 2.80 9.98
CA ASN A 102 46.53 2.37 8.88
C ASN A 102 45.20 1.82 9.40
N LEU A 103 45.22 1.05 10.51
CA LEU A 103 44.00 0.57 11.16
C LEU A 103 43.13 1.72 11.66
N LYS A 104 43.72 2.75 12.28
CA LYS A 104 42.97 3.95 12.71
C LYS A 104 42.29 4.66 11.55
N ILE A 105 42.96 4.77 10.40
CA ILE A 105 42.40 5.38 9.20
C ILE A 105 41.20 4.57 8.70
N GLN A 106 41.30 3.24 8.65
CA GLN A 106 40.20 2.35 8.25
C GLN A 106 39.00 2.49 9.20
N LEU A 107 39.23 2.40 10.52
CA LEU A 107 38.20 2.55 11.54
C LEU A 107 37.51 3.92 11.47
N LYS A 108 38.27 5.00 11.21
CA LYS A 108 37.72 6.35 11.03
C LYS A 108 36.83 6.42 9.79
N GLY A 109 37.25 5.81 8.68
CA GLY A 109 36.45 5.73 7.45
C GLY A 109 35.13 5.01 7.67
N LEU A 110 35.15 3.83 8.29
CA LEU A 110 33.94 3.06 8.61
C LEU A 110 33.02 3.81 9.58
N THR A 111 33.59 4.50 10.57
CA THR A 111 32.83 5.34 11.50
C THR A 111 32.10 6.47 10.79
N GLU A 112 32.70 7.08 9.77
CA GLU A 112 32.06 8.15 9.00
C GLU A 112 30.93 7.62 8.10
N GLN A 113 31.12 6.44 7.50
CA GLN A 113 30.06 5.73 6.78
C GLN A 113 28.88 5.42 7.72
N LEU A 114 29.15 4.90 8.92
CA LEU A 114 28.13 4.65 9.94
C LEU A 114 27.33 5.92 10.27
N LYS A 115 28.00 7.05 10.51
CA LYS A 115 27.30 8.32 10.80
C LYS A 115 26.34 8.71 9.68
N THR A 116 26.80 8.57 8.44
CA THR A 116 25.98 8.87 7.25
C THR A 116 24.74 7.98 7.21
N LYS A 117 24.91 6.66 7.38
CA LYS A 117 23.80 5.71 7.39
C LYS A 117 22.83 5.95 8.54
N TYR A 118 23.32 6.29 9.74
CA TYR A 118 22.45 6.66 10.86
C TYR A 118 21.66 7.94 10.63
N ALA A 119 22.25 8.92 9.92
CA ALA A 119 21.54 10.14 9.53
C ALA A 119 20.37 9.80 8.58
N SER A 120 20.63 9.05 7.51
CA SER A 120 19.58 8.58 6.59
C SER A 120 18.52 7.72 7.30
N LEU A 121 18.94 6.84 8.22
CA LEU A 121 18.01 6.04 9.02
C LEU A 121 17.09 6.93 9.88
N LYS A 122 17.59 8.07 10.38
CA LYS A 122 16.78 9.02 11.14
C LYS A 122 15.78 9.75 10.25
N GLU A 123 16.17 10.11 9.04
CA GLU A 123 15.30 10.76 8.04
C GLU A 123 14.06 9.91 7.73
N THR A 124 14.23 8.59 7.51
CA THR A 124 13.08 7.69 7.25
C THR A 124 12.00 7.72 8.35
N SER A 125 12.35 8.05 9.59
CA SER A 125 11.36 8.21 10.68
C SER A 125 10.58 9.52 10.58
N GLY A 126 11.20 10.57 10.06
CA GLY A 126 10.56 11.83 9.71
C GLY A 126 9.57 11.64 8.56
N ASP A 127 9.99 10.96 7.49
CA ASP A 127 9.17 10.73 6.30
C ASP A 127 7.91 9.92 6.62
N ILE A 128 8.05 8.81 7.39
CA ILE A 128 6.90 8.03 7.86
C ILE A 128 5.97 8.90 8.72
N ARG A 129 6.53 9.75 9.58
CA ARG A 129 5.72 10.63 10.43
C ARG A 129 4.91 11.59 9.59
N GLU A 130 5.51 12.21 8.58
CA GLU A 130 4.85 13.15 7.67
C GLU A 130 3.71 12.47 6.90
N LEU A 131 3.96 11.31 6.30
CA LEU A 131 2.94 10.54 5.57
C LEU A 131 1.78 10.07 6.44
N THR A 132 2.03 9.85 7.74
CA THR A 132 1.00 9.38 8.66
C THR A 132 0.16 10.51 9.26
N VAL A 133 0.56 11.78 9.05
CA VAL A 133 -0.30 12.94 9.36
C VAL A 133 -1.51 12.92 8.43
N GLY A 134 -2.71 12.95 9.00
CA GLY A 134 -3.94 13.01 8.20
C GLY A 134 -4.59 11.65 7.87
N ILE A 135 -3.95 10.52 8.18
CA ILE A 135 -4.57 9.19 8.01
C ILE A 135 -5.93 9.10 8.72
N LYS A 136 -6.07 9.70 9.90
CA LYS A 136 -7.33 9.70 10.66
C LYS A 136 -8.44 10.44 9.91
N GLU A 137 -8.10 11.53 9.24
CA GLU A 137 -9.02 12.34 8.44
C GLU A 137 -9.43 11.59 7.18
N LEU A 138 -8.50 10.91 6.50
CA LEU A 138 -8.79 10.05 5.35
C LEU A 138 -9.70 8.86 5.73
N ILE A 139 -9.47 8.23 6.88
CA ILE A 139 -10.34 7.18 7.40
C ILE A 139 -11.77 7.70 7.64
N LYS A 140 -11.91 8.89 8.23
CA LYS A 140 -13.24 9.52 8.44
C LYS A 140 -13.92 9.84 7.11
N ALA A 141 -13.16 10.33 6.13
CA ALA A 141 -13.63 10.61 4.78
C ALA A 141 -13.92 9.34 3.96
N ARG A 142 -13.47 8.17 4.43
CA ARG A 142 -13.52 6.88 3.73
C ARG A 142 -12.79 6.91 2.38
N ASP A 143 -11.74 7.73 2.30
CA ASP A 143 -10.89 7.85 1.12
C ASP A 143 -9.91 6.67 1.09
N THR A 144 -10.37 5.55 0.54
CA THR A 144 -9.60 4.30 0.51
C THR A 144 -8.47 4.33 -0.51
N GLU A 145 -8.54 5.19 -1.52
CA GLU A 145 -7.52 5.31 -2.55
C GLU A 145 -6.31 6.06 -1.99
N ALA A 146 -6.53 7.22 -1.36
CA ALA A 146 -5.45 7.95 -0.69
C ALA A 146 -4.81 7.15 0.45
N LEU A 147 -5.59 6.34 1.18
CA LEU A 147 -5.05 5.41 2.18
C LEU A 147 -4.16 4.33 1.58
N ASP A 148 -4.57 3.77 0.43
CA ASP A 148 -3.81 2.73 -0.27
C ASP A 148 -2.45 3.25 -0.76
N ASP A 149 -2.41 4.49 -1.27
CA ASP A 149 -1.20 5.18 -1.71
C ASP A 149 -0.26 5.51 -0.55
N ILE A 150 -0.78 6.08 0.54
CA ILE A 150 0.03 6.40 1.73
C ILE A 150 0.63 5.13 2.31
N TYR A 151 -0.15 4.05 2.41
CA TYR A 151 0.38 2.81 2.95
C TYR A 151 1.41 2.15 2.03
N ALA A 152 1.29 2.26 0.71
CA ALA A 152 2.34 1.83 -0.20
C ALA A 152 3.65 2.59 0.05
N GLN A 153 3.59 3.92 0.15
CA GLN A 153 4.78 4.73 0.42
C GLN A 153 5.42 4.43 1.78
N VAL A 154 4.60 4.19 2.82
CA VAL A 154 5.10 3.78 4.14
C VAL A 154 5.80 2.41 4.07
N ILE A 155 5.29 1.48 3.27
CA ILE A 155 5.95 0.17 3.04
C ILE A 155 7.32 0.39 2.39
N ASP A 156 7.39 1.19 1.33
CA ASP A 156 8.65 1.46 0.62
C ASP A 156 9.71 2.08 1.54
N ILE A 157 9.32 3.06 2.36
CA ILE A 157 10.23 3.67 3.35
C ILE A 157 10.67 2.65 4.40
N GLN A 158 9.78 1.74 4.81
CA GLN A 158 10.15 0.69 5.76
C GLN A 158 11.10 -0.36 5.18
N LEU A 159 11.02 -0.64 3.87
CA LEU A 159 11.97 -1.49 3.17
C LEU A 159 13.34 -0.82 3.08
N LEU A 160 13.39 0.45 2.67
CA LEU A 160 14.62 1.26 2.68
C LEU A 160 15.24 1.31 4.09
N ARG A 161 14.40 1.45 5.13
CA ARG A 161 14.85 1.39 6.53
C ARG A 161 15.52 0.06 6.88
N SER A 162 14.98 -1.05 6.39
CA SER A 162 15.51 -2.40 6.62
C SER A 162 16.88 -2.59 5.94
N GLU A 163 17.01 -2.08 4.71
CA GLU A 163 18.27 -2.06 3.97
C GLU A 163 19.34 -1.26 4.73
N LEU A 164 19.01 -0.03 5.15
CA LEU A 164 19.92 0.81 5.94
C LEU A 164 20.35 0.11 7.24
N LEU A 165 19.42 -0.52 7.96
CA LEU A 165 19.75 -1.26 9.20
C LEU A 165 20.70 -2.44 8.93
N SER A 166 20.52 -3.13 7.80
CA SER A 166 21.36 -4.25 7.40
C SER A 166 22.75 -3.79 6.97
N GLU A 167 22.86 -2.68 6.24
CA GLU A 167 24.15 -2.05 5.91
C GLU A 167 24.90 -1.59 7.16
N ILE A 168 24.20 -1.03 8.15
CA ILE A 168 24.81 -0.65 9.43
C ILE A 168 25.33 -1.90 10.17
N ASN A 169 24.58 -3.01 10.18
CA ASN A 169 25.07 -4.28 10.74
C ASN A 169 26.35 -4.77 10.03
N ALA A 170 26.41 -4.66 8.70
CA ALA A 170 27.59 -5.04 7.93
C ALA A 170 28.81 -4.17 8.32
N LEU A 171 28.64 -2.84 8.39
CA LEU A 171 29.69 -1.91 8.82
C LEU A 171 30.15 -2.17 10.26
N LEU A 172 29.23 -2.46 11.17
CA LEU A 172 29.57 -2.80 12.55
C LEU A 172 30.35 -4.12 12.63
N SER A 173 29.96 -5.12 11.84
CA SER A 173 30.69 -6.40 11.77
C SER A 173 32.09 -6.21 11.20
N GLU A 174 32.26 -5.36 10.18
CA GLU A 174 33.57 -5.00 9.63
C GLU A 174 34.44 -4.29 10.68
N ILE A 175 33.86 -3.37 11.45
CA ILE A 175 34.58 -2.72 12.56
C ILE A 175 35.03 -3.73 13.60
N SER A 176 34.14 -4.63 14.05
CA SER A 176 34.49 -5.65 15.04
C SER A 176 35.60 -6.57 14.53
N ALA A 177 35.57 -6.96 13.24
CA ALA A 177 36.62 -7.79 12.63
C ALA A 177 37.99 -7.08 12.51
N LEU A 178 38.02 -5.75 12.50
CA LEU A 178 39.26 -4.96 12.46
C LEU A 178 39.85 -4.73 13.85
N ILE A 179 39.09 -4.93 14.91
CA ILE A 179 39.55 -4.75 16.28
C ILE A 179 40.39 -5.99 16.67
N PRO A 180 41.68 -5.81 17.02
CA PRO A 180 42.60 -6.91 17.33
C PRO A 180 42.38 -7.54 18.71
#